data_AF-A0A0T5P523-F1
#
_entry.id   AF-A0A0T5P523-F1
#
_cell.length_a   1.000
_cell.length_b   1.000
_cell.length_c   1.000
_cell.angle_alpha   90.00
_cell.angle_beta   90.00
_cell.angle_gamma   90.00
#
_symmetry.space_group_name_H-M   'P 1'
#
loop_
_entity.id
_entity.type
_entity.pdbx_description
1 polymer ?
#
loop_
_entity_poly.entity_id
_entity_poly.type
_entity_poly.pdbx_seq_one_letter_code
_entity_poly.pdbx_strand_id
1 'polypeptide(L)'
;MVYLIPLLCFVLPLIAAVLLLRGGRGLVVAVLVFVLAVVMAWAIWKGRQLSGWDGLGYAIVAMLMCAPGILGLLVGSGIGWWQTRRTAVQE
;
A
#
# COMPACT_ATOMS: atom_id res chain seq x y z
N MET A 1 15.09 7.69 11.92
CA MET A 1 13.95 6.77 12.17
C MET A 1 12.68 7.15 11.39
N VAL A 2 12.23 8.41 11.42
CA VAL A 2 10.94 8.84 10.81
C VAL A 2 10.77 8.47 9.32
N TYR A 3 11.84 8.49 8.52
CA TYR A 3 11.77 8.16 7.09
C TYR A 3 11.82 6.66 6.79
N LEU A 4 12.32 5.85 7.73
CA LEU A 4 12.50 4.41 7.51
C LEU A 4 11.15 3.69 7.44
N ILE A 5 10.20 4.10 8.29
CA ILE A 5 8.88 3.47 8.36
C ILE A 5 8.09 3.67 7.05
N PRO A 6 7.91 4.91 6.53
CA PRO A 6 7.27 5.11 5.22
C PRO A 6 7.97 4.38 4.09
N LEU A 7 9.31 4.36 4.11
CA LEU A 7 10.09 3.69 3.07
C LEU A 7 9.82 2.18 3.08
N LEU A 8 9.86 1.52 4.25
CA LEU A 8 9.56 0.10 4.37
C LEU A 8 8.09 -0.20 4.05
N CYS A 9 7.17 0.67 4.48
CA CYS A 9 5.75 0.59 4.12
C CYS A 9 5.53 0.77 2.63
N PHE A 10 6.40 1.43 1.88
CA PHE A 10 6.32 1.51 0.42
C PHE A 10 6.98 0.30 -0.27
N VAL A 11 8.22 -0.03 0.12
CA VAL A 11 9.05 -1.04 -0.57
C VAL A 11 8.52 -2.45 -0.40
N LEU A 12 8.12 -2.86 0.81
CA LEU A 12 7.64 -4.23 1.04
C LEU A 12 6.35 -4.53 0.27
N PRO A 13 5.32 -3.66 0.28
CA PRO A 13 4.11 -3.91 -0.49
C PRO A 13 4.34 -3.78 -1.99
N LEU A 14 5.27 -2.93 -2.43
CA LEU A 14 5.67 -2.87 -3.84
C LEU A 14 6.22 -4.21 -4.33
N ILE A 15 7.21 -4.78 -3.62
CA ILE A 15 7.79 -6.07 -3.97
C ILE A 15 6.71 -7.16 -3.95
N ALA A 16 5.88 -7.17 -2.91
CA ALA A 16 4.78 -8.14 -2.79
C ALA A 16 3.79 -8.04 -3.96
N ALA A 17 3.38 -6.83 -4.36
CA ALA A 17 2.45 -6.62 -5.46
C ALA A 17 3.02 -7.07 -6.81
N VAL A 18 4.31 -6.80 -7.07
CA VAL A 18 4.99 -7.29 -8.28
C VAL A 18 4.93 -8.82 -8.33
N LEU A 19 5.31 -9.50 -7.24
CA LEU A 19 5.36 -10.96 -7.18
C LEU A 19 3.95 -11.59 -7.28
N LEU A 20 2.97 -11.03 -6.57
CA LEU A 20 1.59 -11.54 -6.57
C LEU A 20 0.95 -11.44 -7.96
N LEU A 21 1.16 -10.33 -8.68
CA LEU A 21 0.60 -10.17 -10.02
C LEU A 21 1.27 -11.04 -11.07
N ARG A 22 2.58 -11.28 -10.95
CA ARG A 22 3.28 -12.26 -11.79
C ARG A 22 2.77 -13.68 -11.55
N GLY A 23 2.34 -13.99 -10.32
CA GLY A 23 1.67 -15.25 -9.98
C GLY A 23 0.18 -15.31 -10.30
N GLY A 24 -0.39 -14.31 -10.99
CA GLY A 24 -1.83 -14.26 -11.34
C GLY A 24 -2.77 -13.94 -10.16
N ARG A 25 -2.23 -13.62 -8.98
CA ARG A 25 -3.00 -13.37 -7.75
C ARG A 25 -3.36 -11.89 -7.57
N GLY A 26 -3.75 -11.22 -8.65
CA GLY A 26 -4.08 -9.79 -8.64
C GLY A 26 -5.22 -9.43 -7.67
N LEU A 27 -6.15 -10.37 -7.43
CA LEU A 27 -7.25 -10.21 -6.47
C LEU A 27 -6.73 -9.99 -5.03
N VAL A 28 -5.63 -10.66 -4.64
CA VAL A 28 -5.01 -10.47 -3.33
C VAL A 28 -4.48 -9.04 -3.18
N VAL A 29 -3.87 -8.49 -4.24
CA VAL A 29 -3.38 -7.12 -4.24
C VAL A 29 -4.54 -6.12 -4.12
N ALA A 30 -5.64 -6.35 -4.84
CA ALA A 30 -6.84 -5.53 -4.74
C ALA A 30 -7.44 -5.54 -3.32
N VAL A 31 -7.51 -6.71 -2.69
CA VAL A 31 -7.98 -6.85 -1.29
C VAL A 31 -7.06 -6.10 -0.33
N LEU A 32 -5.74 -6.22 -0.48
CA LEU A 32 -4.78 -5.51 0.37
C LEU A 32 -4.90 -3.99 0.24
N VAL A 33 -5.05 -3.47 -0.99
CA VAL A 33 -5.29 -2.04 -1.23
C VAL A 33 -6.59 -1.61 -0.55
N PHE A 34 -7.66 -2.39 -0.70
CA PHE A 34 -8.95 -2.08 -0.09
C PHE A 34 -8.87 -2.06 1.44
N VAL A 35 -8.23 -3.06 2.06
CA VAL A 35 -8.02 -3.10 3.51
C VAL A 35 -7.23 -1.88 3.99
N LEU A 36 -6.12 -1.53 3.33
CA LEU A 36 -5.35 -0.34 3.71
C LEU A 36 -6.14 0.96 3.53
N ALA A 37 -6.96 1.05 2.48
CA ALA A 37 -7.81 2.21 2.26
C ALA A 37 -8.89 2.35 3.35
N VAL A 38 -9.51 1.24 3.77
CA VAL A 38 -10.47 1.21 4.88
C VAL A 38 -9.80 1.60 6.19
N VAL A 39 -8.62 1.04 6.50
CA VAL A 39 -7.85 1.39 7.70
C VAL A 39 -7.48 2.88 7.68
N MET A 40 -7.05 3.41 6.53
CA MET A 40 -6.71 4.82 6.37
C MET A 40 -7.92 5.72 6.60
N ALA A 41 -9.05 5.41 5.96
CA ALA A 41 -10.29 6.16 6.12
C ALA A 41 -10.79 6.15 7.58
N TRP A 42 -10.74 4.99 8.22
CA TRP A 42 -11.09 4.83 9.63
C TRP A 42 -10.16 5.62 10.54
N ALA A 43 -8.84 5.56 10.32
CA ALA A 43 -7.85 6.29 11.09
C ALA A 43 -8.06 7.80 10.97
N ILE A 44 -8.31 8.32 9.76
CA ILE A 44 -8.62 9.74 9.55
C ILE A 44 -9.92 10.11 10.27
N TRP A 45 -10.98 9.32 10.13
CA TRP A 45 -12.26 9.59 10.78
C TRP A 45 -12.13 9.61 12.31
N LYS A 46 -11.39 8.65 12.89
CA LYS A 46 -11.19 8.57 14.33
C LYS A 46 -10.25 9.66 14.85
N GLY A 47 -9.17 9.93 14.12
CA GLY A 47 -8.21 10.99 14.44
C GLY A 47 -8.87 12.37 14.47
N ARG A 48 -9.88 12.62 13.62
CA ARG A 48 -10.66 13.88 13.64
C ARG A 48 -11.53 14.08 14.88
N GLN A 49 -11.86 13.02 15.61
CA GLN A 49 -12.68 13.08 16.83
C GLN A 49 -11.84 13.29 18.10
N LEU A 50 -10.52 13.08 17.99
CA LEU A 50 -9.60 13.13 19.12
C LEU A 50 -8.71 14.35 18.97
N SER A 51 -8.41 15.02 20.08
CA SER A 51 -7.50 16.16 20.12
C SER A 51 -6.25 15.80 20.92
N GLY A 52 -5.14 16.48 20.65
CA GLY A 52 -3.86 16.19 21.28
C GLY A 52 -3.11 15.01 20.66
N TRP A 53 -2.32 14.32 21.48
CA TRP A 53 -1.36 13.30 21.04
C TRP A 53 -2.00 12.08 20.35
N ASP A 54 -3.21 11.69 20.76
CA ASP A 54 -3.90 10.54 20.18
C ASP A 54 -4.30 10.78 18.72
N GLY A 55 -4.82 11.97 18.41
CA GLY A 55 -5.17 12.35 17.03
C GLY A 55 -3.94 12.35 16.11
N LEU A 56 -2.79 12.76 16.65
CA LEU A 56 -1.50 12.72 15.95
C LEU A 56 -1.07 11.29 15.61
N GLY A 57 -1.29 10.33 16.51
CA GLY A 57 -1.03 8.91 16.26
C GLY A 57 -1.82 8.35 15.09
N TYR A 58 -3.12 8.65 15.00
CA TYR A 58 -3.97 8.24 13.87
C TYR A 58 -3.53 8.88 12.56
N ALA A 59 -3.12 10.16 12.58
CA ALA A 59 -2.60 10.84 11.40
C ALA A 59 -1.30 10.21 10.89
N ILE A 60 -0.41 9.81 11.80
CA ILE A 60 0.83 9.08 11.48
C ILE A 60 0.51 7.74 10.82
N VAL A 61 -0.41 6.94 11.37
CA VAL A 61 -0.79 5.66 10.76
C VAL A 61 -1.33 5.86 9.35
N ALA A 62 -2.23 6.83 9.15
CA ALA A 62 -2.81 7.11 7.85
C ALA A 62 -1.74 7.56 6.82
N MET A 63 -0.90 8.54 7.18
CA MET A 63 0.01 9.20 6.25
C MET A 63 1.36 8.50 6.09
N LEU A 64 1.90 7.91 7.15
CA LEU A 64 3.25 7.32 7.17
C LEU A 64 3.24 5.80 7.02
N MET A 65 2.08 5.14 7.10
CA MET A 65 1.98 3.68 6.91
C MET A 65 1.01 3.32 5.78
N CYS A 66 -0.27 3.72 5.89
CA CYS A 66 -1.27 3.31 4.91
C CYS A 66 -1.05 3.94 3.53
N ALA A 67 -0.85 5.26 3.45
CA ALA A 67 -0.61 5.95 2.19
C ALA A 67 0.60 5.40 1.40
N PRO A 68 1.81 5.27 1.99
CA PRO A 68 2.94 4.65 1.28
C PRO A 68 2.69 3.18 0.96
N GLY A 69 1.98 2.43 1.82
CA GLY A 69 1.58 1.04 1.53
C GLY A 69 0.69 0.90 0.30
N ILE A 70 -0.34 1.75 0.19
CA ILE A 70 -1.24 1.79 -0.97
C ILE A 70 -0.44 2.17 -2.22
N LEU A 71 0.41 3.21 -2.14
CA LEU A 71 1.26 3.61 -3.25
C LEU A 71 2.20 2.48 -3.69
N GLY A 72 2.82 1.78 -2.74
CA GLY A 72 3.68 0.62 -3.00
C GLY A 72 2.93 -0.46 -3.77
N LEU A 73 1.75 -0.86 -3.29
CA LEU A 73 0.91 -1.87 -3.96
C LEU A 73 0.51 -1.45 -5.38
N LEU A 74 0.11 -0.19 -5.58
CA LEU A 74 -0.30 0.31 -6.89
C LEU A 74 0.86 0.36 -7.89
N VAL A 75 2.01 0.91 -7.47
CA VAL A 75 3.22 0.97 -8.29
C VAL A 75 3.73 -0.43 -8.61
N GLY A 76 3.82 -1.30 -7.60
CA GLY A 76 4.22 -2.69 -7.78
C GLY A 76 3.27 -3.44 -8.72
N SER A 77 1.98 -3.11 -8.68
CA SER A 77 1.00 -3.69 -9.60
C SER A 77 1.22 -3.24 -11.04
N GLY A 78 1.46 -1.95 -11.27
CA GLY A 78 1.79 -1.43 -12.59
C GLY A 78 3.04 -2.09 -13.17
N ILE A 79 4.08 -2.25 -12.35
CA ILE A 79 5.33 -2.91 -12.74
C ILE A 79 5.08 -4.39 -13.07
N GLY A 80 4.40 -5.13 -12.17
CA GLY A 80 4.10 -6.54 -12.36
C GLY A 80 3.29 -6.79 -13.65
N TRP A 81 2.28 -5.96 -13.91
CA TRP A 81 1.48 -6.03 -15.12
C TRP A 81 2.28 -5.75 -16.39
N TRP A 82 3.15 -4.73 -16.38
CA TRP A 82 4.00 -4.40 -17.52
C TRP A 82 4.98 -5.53 -17.85
N GLN A 83 5.55 -6.18 -16.82
CA GLN A 83 6.44 -7.33 -16.99
C GLN A 83 5.70 -8.54 -17.57
N THR A 84 4.52 -8.88 -17.04
CA THR A 84 3.72 -10.02 -17.54
C THR A 84 3.35 -9.84 -19.02
N ARG A 85 3.03 -8.61 -19.45
CA ARG A 85 2.74 -8.30 -20.86
C ARG A 85 3.95 -8.50 -21.78
N ARG A 86 5.17 -8.28 -21.29
CA ARG A 86 6.39 -8.47 -22.10
C ARG A 86 6.73 -9.96 -22.26
N THR A 87 6.50 -10.76 -21.23
CA THR A 87 6.72 -12.21 -21.30
C THR A 87 5.73 -12.88 -22.25
N ALA A 88 4.47 -12.44 -22.25
CA ALA A 88 3.42 -13.00 -23.12
C ALA A 88 3.57 -12.65 -24.62
N VAL A 89 4.46 -11.73 -25.00
CA VAL A 89 4.73 -11.37 -26.40
C VAL A 89 5.87 -12.20 -27.00
N GLN A 90 6.56 -13.00 -26.19
CA GLN A 90 7.69 -13.84 -26.63
C GLN A 90 7.33 -15.32 -26.86
N GLU A 91 6.09 -15.73 -26.56
CA GLU A 91 5.53 -17.05 -26.94
C GLU A 91 4.67 -16.93 -28.19
#